data_AF-A0A8C2JJP7-F1
#
_entry.id   AF-A0A8C2JJP7-F1
#
_cell.length_a   1.000
_cell.length_b   1.000
_cell.length_c   1.000
_cell.angle_alpha   90.00
_cell.angle_beta   90.00
_cell.angle_gamma   90.00
#
_symmetry.space_group_name_H-M   'P 1'
#
loop_
_entity.id
_entity.type
_entity.pdbx_description
1 polymer ?
#
loop_
_entity_poly.entity_id
_entity_poly.type
_entity_poly.pdbx_seq_one_letter_code
_entity_poly.pdbx_strand_id
1 'polypeptide(L)'
;MSGLIFFVTGRDAIAEIRAICIEEIGVWMKMYSDAFLNDSYLKYVGWTLHDRVREVRLKCLKALQNLYTNRELFPKLELFTNRFK
;
A
#
# COMPACT_ATOMS: atom_id res chain seq x y z
N MET A 1 2.44 -13.80 5.97
CA MET A 1 2.70 -12.69 5.03
C MET A 1 2.46 -13.08 3.57
N SER A 2 2.84 -14.29 3.15
CA SER A 2 2.64 -14.81 1.78
C SER A 2 1.17 -14.85 1.31
N GLY A 3 0.22 -15.09 2.23
CA GLY A 3 -1.21 -15.09 1.90
C GLY A 3 -1.78 -13.71 1.57
N LEU A 4 -1.30 -12.65 2.24
CA LEU A 4 -1.78 -11.28 2.03
C LEU A 4 -1.39 -10.76 0.63
N ILE A 5 -0.22 -11.19 0.14
CA ILE A 5 0.27 -10.90 -1.21
C ILE A 5 -0.66 -11.50 -2.26
N PHE A 6 -1.08 -12.76 -2.09
CA PHE A 6 -1.98 -13.43 -3.01
C PHE A 6 -3.30 -12.66 -3.18
N PHE A 7 -3.87 -12.15 -2.09
CA PHE A 7 -5.11 -11.39 -2.14
C PHE A 7 -4.95 -10.00 -2.77
N VAL A 8 -3.85 -9.28 -2.50
CA VAL A 8 -3.63 -7.94 -3.08
C VAL A 8 -3.41 -8.01 -4.59
N THR A 9 -2.69 -9.03 -5.08
CA THR A 9 -2.39 -9.18 -6.51
C THR A 9 -3.34 -10.10 -7.27
N GLY A 10 -4.24 -10.80 -6.58
CA GLY A 10 -5.16 -11.76 -7.17
C GLY A 10 -6.21 -11.06 -8.03
N ARG A 11 -6.20 -11.30 -9.35
CA ARG A 11 -7.18 -10.71 -10.28
C ARG A 11 -8.62 -11.15 -9.98
N ASP A 12 -8.80 -12.35 -9.43
CA ASP A 12 -10.10 -12.93 -9.07
C ASP A 12 -10.45 -12.69 -7.59
N ALA A 13 -9.61 -11.99 -6.83
CA ALA A 13 -9.91 -11.67 -5.44
C ALA A 13 -11.07 -10.66 -5.36
N ILE A 14 -11.93 -10.78 -4.35
CA ILE A 14 -13.03 -9.85 -4.13
C ILE A 14 -12.47 -8.46 -3.77
N ALA A 15 -13.06 -7.39 -4.33
CA ALA A 15 -12.58 -6.02 -4.13
C ALA A 15 -12.48 -5.62 -2.66
N GLU A 16 -13.42 -6.05 -1.84
CA GLU A 16 -13.41 -5.84 -0.39
C GLU A 16 -12.17 -6.44 0.29
N ILE A 17 -11.79 -7.67 -0.08
CA ILE A 17 -10.59 -8.33 0.47
C ILE A 17 -9.34 -7.54 0.07
N ARG A 18 -9.25 -7.09 -1.18
CA ARG A 18 -8.13 -6.25 -1.64
C ARG A 18 -8.06 -4.94 -0.85
N ALA A 19 -9.21 -4.31 -0.61
CA ALA A 19 -9.32 -3.08 0.16
C ALA A 19 -8.83 -3.26 1.61
N ILE A 20 -9.25 -4.33 2.28
CA ILE A 20 -8.79 -4.69 3.64
C ILE A 20 -7.28 -4.93 3.65
N CYS A 21 -6.76 -5.70 2.69
CA CYS A 21 -5.32 -6.00 2.65
C CYS A 21 -4.47 -4.74 2.44
N ILE A 22 -4.92 -3.79 1.62
CA ILE A 22 -4.25 -2.50 1.42
C ILE A 22 -4.33 -1.60 2.66
N GLU A 23 -5.42 -1.66 3.40
CA GLU A 23 -5.54 -0.94 4.66
C GLU A 23 -4.55 -1.47 5.70
N GLU A 24 -4.53 -2.79 5.90
CA GLU A 24 -3.65 -3.45 6.87
C GLU A 24 -2.16 -3.27 6.55
N ILE A 25 -1.77 -3.38 5.27
CA ILE A 25 -0.37 -3.16 4.89
C ILE A 25 0.07 -1.71 5.15
N GLY A 26 -0.81 -0.73 4.95
CA GLY A 26 -0.55 0.68 5.27
C GLY A 26 -0.36 0.89 6.78
N VAL A 27 -1.15 0.21 7.60
CA VAL A 27 -1.02 0.21 9.06
C VAL A 27 0.33 -0.38 9.49
N TRP A 28 0.74 -1.53 8.93
CA TRP A 28 2.03 -2.15 9.27
C TRP A 28 3.23 -1.32 8.80
N MET A 29 3.16 -0.70 7.62
CA MET A 29 4.18 0.23 7.13
C MET A 29 4.39 1.41 8.08
N LYS A 30 3.31 1.88 8.73
CA LYS A 30 3.39 2.96 9.72
C LYS A 30 3.93 2.49 11.07
N MET A 31 3.43 1.37 11.60
CA MET A 31 3.80 0.89 12.94
C MET A 31 5.19 0.26 12.99
N TYR A 32 5.62 -0.41 11.92
CA TYR A 32 6.88 -1.17 11.85
C TYR A 32 7.65 -0.80 10.58
N SER A 33 7.93 0.50 10.41
CA SER A 33 8.48 1.04 9.15
C SER A 33 9.84 0.46 8.75
N ASP A 34 10.65 -0.02 9.69
CA ASP A 34 11.97 -0.63 9.38
C ASP A 34 11.85 -1.98 8.69
N ALA A 35 10.79 -2.74 8.99
CA ALA A 35 10.55 -4.05 8.37
C ALA A 35 9.63 -3.95 7.15
N PHE A 36 8.65 -3.04 7.16
CA PHE A 36 7.56 -3.03 6.19
C PHE A 36 7.58 -1.87 5.20
N LEU A 37 8.18 -0.73 5.55
CA LEU A 37 8.22 0.42 4.64
C LEU A 37 9.45 0.32 3.73
N ASN A 38 9.32 -0.51 2.69
CA ASN A 38 10.31 -0.69 1.64
C ASN A 38 9.63 -0.99 0.30
N ASP A 39 10.41 -0.95 -0.77
CA ASP A 39 9.92 -1.12 -2.14
C ASP A 39 9.20 -2.45 -2.39
N SER A 40 9.58 -3.51 -1.67
CA SER A 40 8.96 -4.83 -1.84
C SER A 40 7.50 -4.82 -1.42
N TYR A 41 7.12 -3.98 -0.45
CA TYR A 41 5.74 -3.81 0.00
C TYR A 41 5.05 -2.61 -0.66
N LEU A 42 5.75 -1.49 -0.84
CA LEU A 42 5.20 -0.28 -1.48
C LEU A 42 4.72 -0.56 -2.91
N LYS A 43 5.34 -1.50 -3.64
CA LYS A 43 4.87 -1.91 -4.97
C LYS A 43 3.40 -2.37 -4.98
N TYR A 44 2.93 -2.99 -3.89
CA TYR A 44 1.55 -3.46 -3.80
C TYR A 44 0.58 -2.29 -3.72
N VAL A 45 0.89 -1.29 -2.89
CA VAL A 45 0.11 -0.04 -2.85
C VAL A 45 0.14 0.66 -4.20
N GLY A 46 1.31 0.74 -4.84
CA GLY A 46 1.50 1.37 -6.15
C GLY A 46 0.71 0.70 -7.27
N TRP A 47 0.74 -0.63 -7.37
CA TRP A 47 -0.05 -1.36 -8.36
C TRP A 47 -1.55 -1.23 -8.11
N THR A 48 -1.98 -1.29 -6.85
CA THR A 48 -3.38 -1.22 -6.47
C THR A 48 -3.97 0.21 -6.55
N LEU A 49 -3.14 1.26 -6.68
CA LEU A 49 -3.62 2.59 -7.08
C LEU A 49 -4.34 2.57 -8.44
N HIS A 50 -4.03 1.60 -9.31
CA HIS A 50 -4.67 1.43 -10.62
C HIS A 50 -5.82 0.42 -10.61
N ASP A 51 -6.34 0.04 -9.43
CA ASP A 51 -7.46 -0.89 -9.32
C ASP A 51 -8.71 -0.33 -10.03
N ARG A 52 -9.49 -1.21 -10.67
CA ARG A 52 -10.74 -0.84 -11.36
C ARG A 52 -11.80 -0.33 -10.38
N VAL A 53 -11.78 -0.80 -9.13
CA VAL A 53 -12.75 -0.46 -8.10
C VAL A 53 -12.31 0.76 -7.31
N ARG A 54 -13.16 1.79 -7.25
CA ARG A 54 -12.86 3.07 -6.60
C ARG A 54 -12.51 2.94 -5.11
N GLU A 55 -13.20 2.05 -4.39
CA GLU A 55 -13.01 1.91 -2.93
C GLU A 55 -11.64 1.35 -2.60
N VAL A 56 -11.12 0.46 -3.46
CA VAL A 56 -9.77 -0.09 -3.31
C VAL A 56 -8.74 1.02 -3.50
N ARG A 57 -8.88 1.86 -4.54
CA ARG A 57 -8.01 3.02 -4.77
C ARG A 57 -8.07 4.02 -3.61
N LEU A 58 -9.25 4.24 -3.02
CA LEU A 58 -9.41 5.10 -1.85
C LEU A 58 -8.61 4.58 -0.65
N LYS A 59 -8.54 3.26 -0.43
CA LYS A 59 -7.71 2.67 0.63
C LYS A 59 -6.21 2.88 0.36
N CYS A 60 -5.76 2.80 -0.89
CA CYS A 60 -4.38 3.14 -1.24
C CYS A 60 -4.05 4.59 -0.87
N LEU A 61 -4.91 5.55 -1.22
CA LEU A 61 -4.70 6.97 -0.93
C LEU A 61 -4.68 7.24 0.58
N LYS A 62 -5.59 6.63 1.35
CA LYS A 62 -5.60 6.75 2.82
C LYS A 62 -4.33 6.16 3.45
N ALA A 63 -3.88 5.00 2.98
CA ALA A 63 -2.63 4.40 3.43
C ALA A 63 -1.44 5.35 3.17
N LEU A 64 -1.31 5.86 1.94
CA LEU A 64 -0.25 6.79 1.58
C LEU A 64 -0.32 8.09 2.40
N GLN A 65 -1.51 8.70 2.54
CA GLN A 65 -1.70 9.89 3.37
C GLN A 65 -1.21 9.67 4.81
N ASN A 66 -1.49 8.51 5.38
CA ASN A 66 -1.03 8.15 6.73
C ASN A 66 0.49 7.97 6.83
N LEU A 67 1.17 7.63 5.74
CA LEU A 67 2.63 7.53 5.69
C LEU A 67 3.28 8.90 5.46
N TYR A 68 2.76 9.71 4.53
CA TYR A 68 3.25 11.07 4.24
C TYR A 68 2.95 12.10 5.34
N THR A 69 2.16 11.75 6.35
CA THR A 69 2.00 12.60 7.54
C THR A 69 3.20 12.51 8.49
N ASN A 70 4.02 11.46 8.41
CA ASN A 70 5.26 11.34 9.18
C ASN A 70 6.49 11.67 8.30
N ARG A 71 7.13 12.82 8.59
CA ARG A 71 8.30 13.31 7.84
C ARG A 71 9.52 12.40 7.92
N GLU A 72 9.66 11.63 9.00
CA GLU A 72 10.78 10.69 9.15
C GLU A 72 10.73 9.54 8.12
N LEU A 73 9.55 9.28 7.56
CA LEU A 73 9.36 8.24 6.55
C LEU A 73 9.67 8.71 5.13
N PHE A 74 9.89 10.01 4.90
CA PHE A 74 10.06 10.57 3.55
C PHE A 74 11.22 9.96 2.77
N PRO A 75 12.42 9.72 3.35
CA PRO A 75 13.50 9.08 2.63
C PRO A 75 13.12 7.69 2.10
N LYS A 76 12.29 6.94 2.84
CA LYS A 76 11.80 5.61 2.42
C LYS A 76 10.70 5.69 1.35
N LEU A 77 10.06 6.85 1.17
CA LEU A 77 8.96 7.07 0.23
C LEU A 77 9.42 7.78 -1.07
N GLU A 78 10.64 8.29 -1.14
CA GLU A 78 11.12 9.12 -2.23
C GLU A 78 11.06 8.39 -3.59
N LEU A 79 11.61 7.17 -3.67
CA LEU A 79 11.58 6.36 -4.90
C LEU A 79 10.15 6.06 -5.36
N PHE A 80 9.27 5.73 -4.41
CA PHE A 80 7.86 5.51 -4.70
C PHE A 80 7.19 6.79 -5.23
N THR A 81 7.43 7.94 -4.58
CA THR A 81 6.89 9.25 -4.99
C THR A 81 7.30 9.59 -6.41
N ASN A 82 8.58 9.41 -6.74
CA ASN A 82 9.10 9.74 -8.07
C ASN A 82 8.54 8.83 -9.16
N ARG A 83 8.22 7.57 -8.83
CA ARG A 83 7.64 6.62 -9.79
C ARG A 83 6.17 6.87 -10.07
N PHE A 84 5.37 7.25 -9.06
CA PHE A 84 3.91 7.33 -9.14
C PHE A 84 3.38 8.77 -9.08
N LYS A 85 4.22 9.74 -9.46
CA LYS A 85 3.90 11.17 -9.47
C LYS A 85 2.89 11.53 -10.57
#